data_AF-A0A3D1SFG8-F1
#
_entry.id   AF-A0A3D1SFG8-F1
#
_cell.length_a   1.000
_cell.length_b   1.000
_cell.length_c   1.000
_cell.angle_alpha   90.00
_cell.angle_beta   90.00
_cell.angle_gamma   90.00
#
_symmetry.space_group_name_H-M   'P 1'
#
loop_
_entity.id
_entity.type
_entity.pdbx_description
1 polymer ?
#
loop_
_entity_poly.entity_id
_entity_poly.type
_entity_poly.pdbx_seq_one_letter_code
_entity_poly.pdbx_strand_id
1 'polypeptide(L)'
;MVLNYIWIAFFLIAFVVALARLVFFGDVNVFTEIMNSTYDSAKTGFEISLGLTGILSLWLGVMKIGERGGMIDLFSRGVAPLFSKLFPDIPKGHPASGSMLMNISANMLGLDNAATPFGLKAMQELQEINPDKSKASNPMIMFLVMNASGLTLIPVTVMVYRAQMGAVNPADVFIPIMIATFAATLVGVIAVCLKQRINIFNKAIMGFFLGMLVIIGGTIFAFNSMPQEKANIVSGLAANIILLSVIVLFIVVA
;
A
#
# COMPACT_ATOMS: atom_id res chain seq x y z
N MET A 1 -22.67 -2.84 -10.72
CA MET A 1 -21.25 -3.05 -10.36
C MET A 1 -20.86 -4.48 -10.69
N VAL A 2 -19.82 -4.71 -11.48
CA VAL A 2 -19.32 -6.05 -11.86
C VAL A 2 -19.05 -6.92 -10.61
N LEU A 3 -18.61 -6.30 -9.52
CA LEU A 3 -18.33 -6.97 -8.25
C LEU A 3 -19.52 -7.75 -7.67
N ASN A 4 -20.75 -7.20 -7.78
CA ASN A 4 -21.95 -7.88 -7.28
C ASN A 4 -22.21 -9.18 -8.03
N TYR A 5 -21.98 -9.19 -9.35
CA TYR A 5 -22.15 -10.39 -10.16
C TYR A 5 -21.11 -11.46 -9.81
N ILE A 6 -19.85 -11.06 -9.58
CA ILE A 6 -18.78 -11.99 -9.16
C ILE A 6 -19.11 -12.61 -7.80
N TRP A 7 -19.56 -11.79 -6.84
CA TRP A 7 -19.90 -12.26 -5.50
C TRP A 7 -21.07 -13.27 -5.54
N ILE A 8 -22.15 -12.93 -6.24
CA ILE A 8 -23.28 -13.84 -6.44
C ILE A 8 -22.83 -15.14 -7.13
N ALA A 9 -21.98 -15.03 -8.15
CA ALA A 9 -21.45 -16.20 -8.86
C ALA A 9 -20.68 -17.14 -7.93
N PHE A 10 -19.84 -16.64 -7.01
CA PHE A 10 -19.14 -17.50 -6.06
C PHE A 10 -20.09 -18.31 -5.18
N PHE A 11 -21.14 -17.70 -4.64
CA PHE A 11 -22.12 -18.41 -3.81
C PHE A 11 -22.93 -19.43 -4.61
N LEU A 12 -23.41 -19.05 -5.80
CA LEU A 12 -24.19 -19.95 -6.65
C LEU A 12 -23.35 -21.13 -7.14
N ILE A 13 -22.11 -20.89 -7.57
CA ILE A 13 -21.20 -21.97 -7.99
C ILE A 13 -20.90 -22.89 -6.81
N ALA A 14 -20.57 -22.35 -5.63
CA ALA A 14 -20.35 -23.16 -4.44
C ALA A 14 -21.57 -24.01 -4.08
N PHE A 15 -22.78 -23.45 -4.18
CA PHE A 15 -24.03 -24.16 -3.91
C PHE A 15 -24.27 -25.29 -4.92
N VAL A 16 -24.07 -25.05 -6.22
CA VAL A 16 -24.22 -26.08 -7.26
C VAL A 16 -23.18 -27.20 -7.07
N VAL A 17 -21.94 -26.86 -6.74
CA VAL A 17 -20.89 -27.85 -6.43
C VAL A 17 -21.23 -28.66 -5.18
N ALA A 18 -21.75 -28.01 -4.12
CA ALA A 18 -22.20 -28.68 -2.90
C ALA A 18 -23.34 -29.66 -3.19
N LEU A 19 -24.33 -29.26 -3.99
CA LEU A 19 -25.39 -30.15 -4.46
C LEU A 19 -24.85 -31.35 -5.23
N ALA A 20 -23.90 -31.14 -6.13
CA ALA A 20 -23.28 -32.23 -6.87
C ALA A 20 -22.52 -33.19 -5.95
N ARG A 21 -21.78 -32.68 -4.95
CA ARG A 21 -21.09 -33.51 -3.95
C ARG A 21 -22.08 -34.28 -3.07
N LEU A 22 -23.19 -33.67 -2.69
CA LEU A 22 -24.25 -34.34 -1.93
C LEU A 22 -24.89 -35.48 -2.74
N VAL A 23 -25.31 -35.20 -3.98
CA VAL A 23 -26.10 -36.14 -4.80
C VAL A 23 -25.25 -37.23 -5.46
N PHE A 24 -24.09 -36.88 -6.03
CA PHE A 24 -23.26 -37.83 -6.79
C PHE A 24 -22.19 -38.52 -5.94
N PHE A 25 -21.73 -37.89 -4.86
CA PHE A 25 -20.65 -38.42 -4.01
C PHE A 25 -21.13 -38.79 -2.59
N GLY A 26 -22.39 -38.54 -2.25
CA GLY A 26 -22.96 -38.89 -0.94
C GLY A 26 -22.41 -38.07 0.23
N ASP A 27 -21.79 -36.92 -0.05
CA ASP A 27 -21.13 -36.08 0.96
C ASP A 27 -22.17 -35.26 1.73
N VAL A 28 -22.74 -35.86 2.78
CA VAL A 28 -23.78 -35.23 3.62
C VAL A 28 -23.26 -34.06 4.46
N ASN A 29 -21.94 -33.96 4.64
CA ASN A 29 -21.33 -32.93 5.48
C ASN A 29 -21.00 -31.65 4.70
N VAL A 30 -20.99 -31.70 3.36
CA VAL A 30 -20.56 -30.59 2.51
C VAL A 30 -21.24 -29.25 2.83
N PHE A 31 -22.55 -29.25 3.10
CA PHE A 31 -23.28 -28.03 3.45
C PHE A 31 -22.90 -27.51 4.85
N THR A 32 -22.72 -28.41 5.81
CA THR A 32 -22.27 -28.06 7.16
C THR A 32 -20.86 -27.46 7.13
N GLU A 33 -19.94 -28.05 6.35
CA GLU A 33 -18.58 -27.54 6.18
C GLU A 33 -18.56 -26.14 5.55
N ILE A 34 -19.37 -25.90 4.51
CA ILE A 34 -19.48 -24.58 3.87
C ILE A 34 -20.02 -23.53 4.85
N MET A 35 -21.05 -23.87 5.63
CA MET A 35 -21.62 -22.97 6.62
C MET A 35 -20.61 -22.66 7.75
N ASN A 36 -19.95 -23.68 8.29
CA ASN A 36 -18.91 -23.51 9.31
C ASN A 36 -17.76 -22.66 8.80
N SER A 37 -17.29 -22.90 7.56
CA SER A 37 -16.23 -22.09 6.94
C SER A 37 -16.64 -20.62 6.82
N THR A 38 -17.93 -20.35 6.56
CA THR A 38 -18.46 -18.98 6.50
C THR A 38 -18.45 -18.32 7.88
N TYR A 39 -18.84 -19.05 8.93
CA TYR A 39 -18.80 -18.55 10.32
C TYR A 39 -17.37 -18.33 10.81
N ASP A 40 -16.45 -19.26 10.54
CA ASP A 40 -15.04 -19.13 10.89
C ASP A 40 -14.40 -17.93 10.16
N SER A 41 -14.71 -17.75 8.87
CA SER A 41 -14.26 -16.57 8.11
C SER A 41 -14.78 -15.27 8.71
N ALA A 42 -16.04 -15.23 9.15
CA ALA A 42 -16.61 -14.07 9.82
C ALA A 42 -15.93 -13.78 11.17
N LYS A 43 -15.64 -14.81 11.96
CA LYS A 43 -14.91 -14.71 13.23
C LYS A 43 -13.49 -14.16 13.01
N THR A 44 -12.75 -14.74 12.06
CA THR A 44 -11.40 -14.26 11.69
C THR A 44 -11.45 -12.79 11.28
N GLY A 45 -12.43 -12.40 10.46
CA GLY A 45 -12.61 -10.99 10.08
C GLY A 45 -12.81 -10.05 11.27
N PHE A 46 -13.59 -10.48 12.27
CA PHE A 46 -13.82 -9.72 13.50
C PHE A 46 -12.57 -9.63 14.38
N GLU A 47 -11.84 -10.73 14.58
CA GLU A 47 -10.59 -10.77 15.36
C GLU A 47 -9.51 -9.87 14.75
N ILE A 48 -9.33 -9.92 13.42
CA ILE A 48 -8.43 -9.02 12.69
C ILE A 48 -8.88 -7.57 12.88
N SER A 49 -10.17 -7.27 12.73
CA SER A 49 -10.71 -5.91 12.88
C SER A 49 -10.46 -5.33 14.28
N LEU A 50 -10.62 -6.15 15.32
CA LEU A 50 -10.35 -5.74 16.71
C LEU A 50 -8.87 -5.37 16.90
N GLY A 51 -7.96 -6.22 16.43
CA GLY A 51 -6.51 -5.98 16.53
C GLY A 51 -6.06 -4.77 15.72
N LEU A 52 -6.60 -4.60 14.51
CA LEU A 52 -6.35 -3.42 13.67
C LEU A 52 -6.85 -2.13 14.30
N THR A 53 -8.00 -2.14 14.99
CA THR A 53 -8.60 -0.93 15.55
C THR A 53 -7.64 -0.21 16.50
N GLY A 54 -6.97 -0.93 17.40
CA GLY A 54 -6.02 -0.32 18.34
C GLY A 54 -4.80 0.28 17.64
N ILE A 55 -4.17 -0.50 16.76
CA ILE A 55 -2.94 -0.11 16.07
C ILE A 55 -3.20 1.04 15.09
N LEU A 56 -4.28 0.97 14.31
CA LEU A 56 -4.65 2.04 13.38
C LEU A 56 -5.02 3.32 14.12
N SER A 57 -5.69 3.24 15.27
CA SER A 57 -6.01 4.42 16.08
C SER A 57 -4.74 5.16 16.53
N LEU A 58 -3.71 4.42 16.96
CA LEU A 58 -2.40 4.99 17.31
C LEU A 58 -1.76 5.69 16.11
N TRP A 59 -1.64 4.98 14.99
CA TRP A 59 -0.95 5.50 13.82
C TRP A 59 -1.67 6.66 13.15
N LEU A 60 -3.00 6.59 13.05
CA LEU A 60 -3.82 7.71 12.57
C LEU A 60 -3.71 8.93 13.50
N GLY A 61 -3.64 8.70 14.81
CA GLY A 61 -3.39 9.75 15.79
C GLY A 61 -2.04 10.44 15.57
N VAL A 62 -0.96 9.66 15.47
CA VAL A 62 0.40 10.16 15.17
C VAL A 62 0.42 10.90 13.83
N MET A 63 -0.22 10.35 12.79
CA MET A 63 -0.31 11.01 11.48
C MET A 63 -1.01 12.36 11.58
N LYS A 64 -2.08 12.45 12.37
CA LYS A 64 -2.83 13.70 12.56
C LYS A 64 -2.05 14.75 13.34
N ILE A 65 -1.14 14.33 14.22
CA ILE A 65 -0.15 15.22 14.85
C ILE A 65 0.82 15.73 13.77
N GLY A 66 1.40 14.83 12.96
CA GLY A 66 2.30 15.21 11.87
C GLY A 66 1.65 16.12 10.81
N GLU A 67 0.37 15.89 10.48
CA GLU A 67 -0.43 16.75 9.59
C GLU A 67 -0.53 18.17 10.16
N ARG A 68 -0.93 18.29 11.42
CA ARG A 68 -1.06 19.59 12.10
C ARG A 68 0.27 20.29 12.32
N GLY A 69 1.35 19.52 12.49
CA GLY A 69 2.71 20.03 12.61
C GLY A 69 3.36 20.47 11.30
N GLY A 70 2.70 20.30 10.16
CA GLY A 70 3.28 20.66 8.86
C GLY A 70 4.35 19.67 8.37
N MET A 71 4.44 18.49 8.99
CA MET A 71 5.33 17.41 8.52
C MET A 71 4.98 17.01 7.08
N ILE A 72 3.67 17.04 6.76
CA ILE A 72 3.20 16.71 5.43
C ILE A 72 3.59 17.77 4.41
N ASP A 73 3.63 19.05 4.79
CA ASP A 73 4.16 20.10 3.92
C ASP A 73 5.66 19.90 3.65
N LEU A 74 6.42 19.44 4.65
CA LEU A 74 7.84 19.13 4.47
C LEU A 74 8.04 17.96 3.49
N PHE A 75 7.32 16.85 3.66
CA PHE A 75 7.34 15.73 2.72
C PHE A 75 6.88 16.16 1.33
N SER A 76 5.80 16.94 1.25
CA SER A 76 5.26 17.47 0.00
C SER A 76 6.30 18.29 -0.76
N ARG A 77 7.09 19.12 -0.07
CA ARG A 77 8.19 19.88 -0.69
C ARG A 77 9.32 18.97 -1.18
N GLY A 78 9.63 17.89 -0.46
CA GLY A 78 10.63 16.91 -0.86
C GLY A 78 10.24 16.11 -2.12
N VAL A 79 8.95 15.75 -2.23
CA VAL A 79 8.44 14.93 -3.34
C VAL A 79 7.97 15.79 -4.53
N ALA A 80 7.69 17.08 -4.32
CA ALA A 80 7.25 18.01 -5.38
C ALA A 80 8.09 18.01 -6.68
N PRO A 81 9.44 17.91 -6.65
CA PRO A 81 10.24 17.84 -7.88
C PRO A 81 9.95 16.58 -8.70
N LEU A 82 9.72 15.45 -8.05
CA LEU A 82 9.31 14.20 -8.71
C LEU A 82 7.87 14.32 -9.23
N PHE A 83 6.97 14.80 -8.37
CA PHE A 83 5.55 14.90 -8.66
C PHE A 83 5.24 15.81 -9.84
N SER A 84 5.85 16.99 -9.88
CA SER A 84 5.67 17.95 -10.98
C SER A 84 6.15 17.43 -12.34
N LYS A 85 6.98 16.39 -12.36
CA LYS A 85 7.46 15.74 -13.60
C LYS A 85 6.65 14.51 -13.98
N LEU A 86 6.16 13.75 -13.01
CA LEU A 86 5.28 12.61 -13.25
C LEU A 86 3.83 13.02 -13.57
N PHE A 87 3.41 14.21 -13.12
CA PHE A 87 2.05 14.73 -13.30
C PHE A 87 2.05 16.10 -13.98
N PRO A 88 2.49 16.19 -15.26
CA PRO A 88 2.60 17.47 -15.97
C PRO A 88 1.25 18.14 -16.23
N ASP A 89 0.17 17.36 -16.29
CA ASP A 89 -1.18 17.83 -16.66
C ASP A 89 -1.96 18.41 -15.46
N ILE A 90 -1.40 18.39 -14.24
CA ILE A 90 -2.05 18.97 -13.05
C ILE A 90 -1.71 20.47 -12.95
N PRO A 91 -2.71 21.37 -12.86
CA PRO A 91 -2.46 22.80 -12.69
C PRO A 91 -1.68 23.09 -11.39
N LYS A 92 -0.75 24.05 -11.45
CA LYS A 92 0.01 24.47 -10.27
C LYS A 92 -0.95 25.01 -9.19
N GLY A 93 -0.82 24.51 -7.96
CA GLY A 93 -1.66 24.92 -6.84
C GLY A 93 -3.03 24.22 -6.79
N HIS A 94 -3.31 23.27 -7.68
CA HIS A 94 -4.55 22.50 -7.63
C HIS A 94 -4.57 21.58 -6.38
N PRO A 95 -5.69 21.50 -5.63
CA PRO A 95 -5.80 20.72 -4.39
C PRO A 95 -5.49 19.22 -4.58
N ALA A 96 -5.75 18.66 -5.77
CA ALA A 96 -5.39 17.29 -6.15
C ALA A 96 -3.94 16.93 -5.78
N SER A 97 -3.00 17.86 -5.96
CA SER A 97 -1.59 17.62 -5.62
C SER A 97 -1.41 17.29 -4.14
N GLY A 98 -2.10 18.02 -3.26
CA GLY A 98 -2.04 17.79 -1.81
C GLY A 98 -2.65 16.45 -1.41
N SER A 99 -3.85 16.14 -1.90
CA SER A 99 -4.52 14.86 -1.61
C SER A 99 -3.73 13.65 -2.12
N MET A 100 -3.10 13.76 -3.30
CA MET A 100 -2.25 12.70 -3.85
C MET A 100 -0.99 12.50 -3.03
N LEU A 101 -0.33 13.59 -2.61
CA LEU A 101 0.85 13.52 -1.76
C LEU A 101 0.51 12.88 -0.41
N MET A 102 -0.61 13.26 0.20
CA MET A 102 -1.11 12.65 1.44
C MET A 102 -1.30 11.13 1.30
N ASN A 103 -1.94 10.70 0.22
CA ASN A 103 -2.17 9.29 -0.07
C ASN A 103 -0.84 8.52 -0.23
N ILE A 104 0.09 9.03 -1.05
CA ILE A 104 1.36 8.35 -1.32
C ILE A 104 2.23 8.33 -0.06
N SER A 105 2.29 9.43 0.70
CA SER A 105 3.03 9.46 1.97
C SER A 105 2.47 8.44 2.97
N ALA A 106 1.15 8.33 3.09
CA ALA A 106 0.52 7.33 3.96
C ALA A 106 0.85 5.89 3.50
N ASN A 107 0.79 5.60 2.19
CA ASN A 107 1.11 4.27 1.66
C ASN A 107 2.60 3.92 1.80
N MET A 108 3.51 4.88 1.60
CA MET A 108 4.96 4.66 1.78
C MET A 108 5.31 4.32 3.24
N LEU A 109 4.57 4.86 4.20
CA LEU A 109 4.71 4.58 5.64
C LEU A 109 3.95 3.32 6.10
N GLY A 110 3.28 2.61 5.18
CA GLY A 110 2.49 1.41 5.50
C GLY A 110 1.21 1.70 6.26
N LEU A 111 0.62 2.89 6.06
CA LEU A 111 -0.65 3.32 6.64
C LEU A 111 -1.78 3.23 5.60
N ASP A 112 -1.94 2.06 4.99
CA ASP A 112 -2.80 1.87 3.80
C ASP A 112 -4.28 2.23 4.04
N ASN A 113 -4.77 1.96 5.26
CA ASN A 113 -6.13 2.33 5.68
C ASN A 113 -6.33 3.85 5.78
N ALA A 114 -5.27 4.60 6.11
CA ALA A 114 -5.27 6.06 6.10
C ALA A 114 -5.17 6.62 4.67
N ALA A 115 -4.45 5.93 3.79
CA ALA A 115 -4.20 6.36 2.42
C ALA A 115 -5.47 6.36 1.56
N THR A 116 -6.39 5.42 1.79
CA THR A 116 -7.61 5.22 0.98
C THR A 116 -8.51 6.46 0.88
N PRO A 117 -8.93 7.13 1.98
CA PRO A 117 -9.77 8.33 1.88
C PRO A 117 -9.08 9.48 1.13
N PHE A 118 -7.77 9.66 1.31
CA PHE A 118 -7.00 10.64 0.53
C PHE A 118 -6.92 10.27 -0.95
N GLY A 119 -6.80 8.98 -1.27
CA GLY A 119 -6.77 8.48 -2.64
C GLY A 119 -8.11 8.69 -3.35
N LEU A 120 -9.23 8.43 -2.68
CA LEU A 120 -10.57 8.71 -3.22
C LEU A 120 -10.80 10.21 -3.44
N LYS A 121 -10.39 11.05 -2.48
CA LYS A 121 -10.45 12.50 -2.61
C LYS A 121 -9.59 13.00 -3.77
N ALA A 122 -8.36 12.51 -3.90
CA ALA A 122 -7.48 12.81 -5.02
C ALA A 122 -8.11 12.43 -6.36
N MET A 123 -8.74 11.25 -6.46
CA MET A 123 -9.41 10.81 -7.69
C MET A 123 -10.62 11.70 -8.04
N GLN A 124 -11.37 12.18 -7.03
CA GLN A 124 -12.45 13.15 -7.24
C GLN A 124 -11.91 14.49 -7.76
N GLU A 125 -10.87 15.03 -7.12
CA GLU A 125 -10.24 16.30 -7.52
C GLU A 125 -9.59 16.20 -8.91
N LEU A 126 -8.99 15.05 -9.26
CA LEU A 126 -8.48 14.79 -10.61
C LEU A 126 -9.63 14.64 -11.63
N GLN A 127 -10.75 14.08 -11.21
CA GLN A 127 -11.93 13.95 -12.06
C GLN A 127 -12.56 15.31 -12.34
N GLU A 128 -12.46 16.33 -11.47
CA GLU A 128 -12.94 17.70 -11.72
C GLU A 128 -12.24 18.34 -12.93
N ILE A 129 -10.92 18.21 -13.00
CA ILE A 129 -10.09 18.74 -14.09
C ILE A 129 -10.02 17.83 -15.32
N ASN A 130 -10.61 16.65 -15.27
CA ASN A 130 -10.63 15.71 -16.38
C ASN A 130 -11.51 16.21 -17.55
N PRO A 131 -10.97 16.40 -18.77
CA PRO A 131 -11.77 16.83 -19.93
C PRO A 131 -12.84 15.82 -20.36
N ASP A 132 -12.59 14.52 -20.18
CA ASP A 132 -13.51 13.45 -20.56
C ASP A 132 -13.90 12.64 -19.32
N LYS A 133 -15.09 12.92 -18.77
CA LYS A 133 -15.57 12.24 -17.55
C LYS A 133 -15.83 10.74 -17.74
N SER A 134 -15.90 10.25 -18.99
CA SER A 134 -16.15 8.85 -19.30
C SER A 134 -14.88 7.98 -19.27
N LYS A 135 -13.69 8.59 -19.20
CA LYS A 135 -12.39 7.89 -19.24
C LYS A 135 -11.45 8.44 -18.19
N ALA A 136 -10.49 7.62 -17.75
CA ALA A 136 -9.45 8.08 -16.83
C ALA A 136 -8.47 9.02 -17.55
N SER A 137 -8.14 10.14 -16.91
CA SER A 137 -7.12 11.07 -17.40
C SER A 137 -5.69 10.53 -17.15
N ASN A 138 -4.68 11.12 -17.80
CA ASN A 138 -3.28 10.72 -17.61
C ASN A 138 -2.84 10.78 -16.13
N PRO A 139 -3.13 11.85 -15.36
CA PRO A 139 -2.87 11.88 -13.92
C PRO A 139 -3.56 10.76 -13.15
N MET A 140 -4.82 10.45 -13.46
CA MET A 140 -5.55 9.37 -12.79
C MET A 140 -4.90 8.00 -13.06
N ILE A 141 -4.48 7.75 -14.30
CA ILE A 141 -3.80 6.50 -14.69
C ILE A 141 -2.46 6.37 -13.95
N MET A 142 -1.63 7.41 -13.97
CA MET A 142 -0.33 7.38 -13.27
C MET A 142 -0.52 7.20 -11.76
N PHE A 143 -1.45 7.94 -11.15
CA PHE A 143 -1.74 7.86 -9.72
C PHE A 143 -2.25 6.48 -9.31
N LEU A 144 -3.14 5.89 -10.12
CA LEU A 144 -3.65 4.54 -9.90
C LEU A 144 -2.53 3.50 -10.01
N VAL A 145 -1.66 3.61 -11.02
CA VAL A 145 -0.52 2.68 -11.19
C VAL A 145 0.43 2.77 -10.01
N MET A 146 0.75 3.98 -9.54
CA MET A 146 1.61 4.17 -8.36
C MET A 146 1.00 3.59 -7.09
N ASN A 147 -0.32 3.70 -6.90
CA ASN A 147 -1.02 3.09 -5.77
C ASN A 147 -1.11 1.57 -5.90
N ALA A 148 -1.37 1.06 -7.10
CA ALA A 148 -1.48 -0.38 -7.35
C ALA A 148 -0.14 -1.10 -7.23
N SER A 149 0.97 -0.43 -7.55
CA SER A 149 2.31 -0.97 -7.33
C SER A 149 2.77 -0.91 -5.88
N GLY A 150 2.11 -0.06 -5.06
CA GLY A 150 2.19 -0.07 -3.61
C GLY A 150 3.61 0.03 -3.06
N LEU A 151 4.37 1.06 -3.47
CA LEU A 151 5.73 1.26 -2.95
C LEU A 151 5.70 1.50 -1.45
N THR A 152 5.91 0.44 -0.68
CA THR A 152 5.91 0.49 0.78
C THR A 152 7.34 0.44 1.28
N LEU A 153 7.79 1.51 1.96
CA LEU A 153 9.10 1.53 2.59
C LEU A 153 9.09 0.75 3.90
N ILE A 154 7.97 0.82 4.64
CA ILE A 154 7.82 0.14 5.93
C ILE A 154 6.48 -0.61 5.97
N PRO A 155 6.47 -1.94 5.76
CA PRO A 155 5.24 -2.73 5.68
C PRO A 155 4.67 -3.07 7.07
N VAL A 156 4.38 -2.04 7.88
CA VAL A 156 3.92 -2.20 9.27
C VAL A 156 2.69 -3.09 9.37
N THR A 157 1.68 -2.84 8.53
CA THR A 157 0.43 -3.61 8.54
C THR A 157 0.66 -5.09 8.27
N VAL A 158 1.56 -5.43 7.33
CA VAL A 158 1.90 -6.82 7.01
C VAL A 158 2.63 -7.49 8.18
N MET A 159 3.57 -6.78 8.81
CA MET A 159 4.28 -7.28 10.00
C MET A 159 3.31 -7.50 11.17
N VAL A 160 2.33 -6.62 11.37
CA VAL A 160 1.29 -6.76 12.39
C VAL A 160 0.42 -7.99 12.13
N TYR A 161 -0.06 -8.18 10.90
CA TYR A 161 -0.84 -9.38 10.56
C TYR A 161 -0.04 -10.65 10.78
N ARG A 162 1.25 -10.66 10.41
CA ARG A 162 2.13 -11.80 10.67
C ARG A 162 2.27 -12.08 12.17
N ALA A 163 2.45 -11.05 12.98
CA ALA A 163 2.53 -11.19 14.43
C ALA A 163 1.23 -11.74 15.04
N GLN A 164 0.07 -11.22 14.62
CA GLN A 164 -1.25 -11.70 15.06
C GLN A 164 -1.52 -13.15 14.66
N MET A 165 -1.01 -13.56 13.49
CA MET A 165 -1.12 -14.93 12.97
C MET A 165 -0.01 -15.86 13.49
N GLY A 166 0.81 -15.43 14.47
CA GLY A 166 1.79 -16.28 15.14
C GLY A 166 3.10 -16.50 14.39
N ALA A 167 3.48 -15.62 13.46
CA ALA A 167 4.77 -15.74 12.76
C ALA A 167 5.96 -15.64 13.72
N VAL A 168 6.90 -16.59 13.60
CA VAL A 168 8.13 -16.66 14.43
C VAL A 168 8.96 -15.38 14.30
N ASN A 169 9.07 -14.85 13.09
CA ASN A 169 9.66 -13.54 12.83
C ASN A 169 8.75 -12.74 11.90
N PRO A 170 7.96 -11.79 12.40
CA PRO A 170 7.07 -10.99 11.56
C PRO A 170 7.79 -10.08 10.55
N ALA A 171 9.07 -9.75 10.78
CA ALA A 171 9.84 -8.80 9.97
C ALA A 171 10.67 -9.46 8.84
N ASP A 172 10.72 -10.80 8.78
CA ASP A 172 11.48 -11.55 7.76
C ASP A 172 11.06 -11.23 6.30
N VAL A 173 9.81 -10.77 6.10
CA VAL A 173 9.27 -10.35 4.81
C VAL A 173 9.65 -8.93 4.38
N PHE A 174 10.31 -8.15 5.25
CA PHE A 174 10.61 -6.74 5.02
C PHE A 174 11.38 -6.51 3.71
N ILE A 175 12.51 -7.19 3.53
CA ILE A 175 13.37 -7.03 2.35
C ILE A 175 12.69 -7.53 1.07
N PRO A 176 12.09 -8.74 1.02
CA PRO A 176 11.33 -9.19 -0.14
C PRO A 176 10.22 -8.22 -0.55
N ILE A 177 9.46 -7.66 0.40
CA ILE A 177 8.39 -6.70 0.12
C ILE A 177 8.95 -5.42 -0.50
N MET A 178 10.02 -4.87 0.08
CA MET A 178 10.65 -3.65 -0.44
C MET A 178 11.16 -3.84 -1.88
N ILE A 179 11.78 -4.99 -2.20
CA ILE A 179 12.24 -5.31 -3.55
C ILE A 179 11.06 -5.47 -4.51
N ALA A 180 10.05 -6.26 -4.13
CA ALA A 180 8.92 -6.57 -4.98
C ALA A 180 8.11 -5.31 -5.32
N THR A 181 7.81 -4.48 -4.32
CA THR A 181 7.06 -3.23 -4.50
C THR A 181 7.85 -2.18 -5.27
N PHE A 182 9.17 -2.10 -5.07
CA PHE A 182 10.04 -1.25 -5.88
C PHE A 182 10.07 -1.69 -7.35
N ALA A 183 10.27 -2.98 -7.62
CA ALA A 183 10.27 -3.51 -8.97
C ALA A 183 8.92 -3.27 -9.67
N ALA A 184 7.80 -3.53 -8.97
CA ALA A 184 6.46 -3.24 -9.47
C ALA A 184 6.28 -1.75 -9.80
N THR A 185 6.72 -0.86 -8.91
CA THR A 185 6.59 0.59 -9.07
C THR A 185 7.47 1.11 -10.21
N LEU A 186 8.71 0.61 -10.31
CA LEU A 186 9.63 0.97 -11.38
C LEU A 186 9.06 0.58 -12.75
N VAL A 187 8.62 -0.67 -12.90
CA VAL A 187 8.04 -1.16 -14.16
C VAL A 187 6.74 -0.43 -14.49
N GLY A 188 5.86 -0.24 -13.51
CA GLY A 188 4.58 0.47 -13.68
C GLY A 188 4.78 1.92 -14.12
N VAL A 189 5.62 2.68 -13.42
CA VAL A 189 5.92 4.07 -13.75
C VAL A 189 6.62 4.19 -15.10
N ILE A 190 7.57 3.30 -15.42
CA ILE A 190 8.22 3.29 -16.75
C ILE A 190 7.17 3.05 -17.84
N ALA A 191 6.30 2.06 -17.68
CA ALA A 191 5.27 1.73 -18.68
C ALA A 191 4.33 2.92 -18.93
N VAL A 192 3.89 3.59 -17.86
CA VAL A 192 3.02 4.78 -17.98
C VAL A 192 3.78 5.95 -18.60
N CYS A 193 5.03 6.21 -18.18
CA CYS A 193 5.85 7.26 -18.76
C CYS A 193 6.09 7.07 -20.26
N LEU A 194 6.37 5.84 -20.71
CA LEU A 194 6.50 5.51 -22.13
C LEU A 194 5.20 5.77 -22.89
N LYS A 195 4.05 5.38 -22.33
CA LYS A 195 2.73 5.57 -22.96
C LYS A 195 2.33 7.05 -23.02
N GLN A 196 2.56 7.80 -21.94
CA GLN A 196 2.22 9.22 -21.80
C GLN A 196 3.32 10.15 -22.34
N ARG A 197 4.43 9.60 -22.86
CA ARG A 197 5.60 10.33 -23.37
C ARG A 197 6.24 11.27 -22.35
N ILE A 198 6.22 10.88 -21.08
CA ILE A 198 6.92 11.58 -19.99
C ILE A 198 8.42 11.26 -20.10
N ASN A 199 9.28 12.28 -19.99
CA ASN A 199 10.72 12.10 -20.06
C ASN A 199 11.27 11.46 -18.76
N ILE A 200 11.46 10.14 -18.79
CA ILE A 200 12.00 9.34 -17.66
C ILE A 200 13.42 9.77 -17.29
N PHE A 201 14.20 10.28 -18.25
CA PHE A 201 15.57 10.76 -18.03
C PHE A 201 15.64 12.12 -17.33
N ASN A 202 14.49 12.64 -16.87
CA ASN A 202 14.50 13.81 -16.01
C ASN A 202 15.29 13.53 -14.73
N LYS A 203 16.16 14.47 -14.34
CA LYS A 203 17.00 14.38 -13.13
C LYS A 203 16.21 14.03 -11.87
N ALA A 204 14.98 14.52 -11.72
CA ALA A 204 14.14 14.23 -10.55
C ALA A 204 13.65 12.76 -10.55
N ILE A 205 13.20 12.26 -11.70
CA ILE A 205 12.72 10.88 -11.86
C ILE A 205 13.89 9.90 -11.71
N MET A 206 14.97 10.12 -12.45
CA MET A 206 16.18 9.30 -12.34
C MET A 206 16.77 9.34 -10.93
N GLY A 207 16.87 10.53 -10.33
CA GLY A 207 17.41 10.69 -8.98
C GLY A 207 16.63 9.90 -7.94
N PHE A 208 15.29 9.91 -8.02
CA PHE A 208 14.44 9.11 -7.14
C PHE A 208 14.66 7.60 -7.31
N PHE A 209 14.57 7.09 -8.55
CA PHE A 209 14.70 5.65 -8.79
C PHE A 209 16.11 5.13 -8.55
N LEU A 210 17.16 5.90 -8.90
CA LEU A 210 18.54 5.55 -8.59
C LEU A 210 18.81 5.60 -7.07
N GLY A 211 18.28 6.61 -6.37
CA GLY A 211 18.39 6.70 -4.92
C GLY A 211 17.75 5.49 -4.23
N MET A 212 16.54 5.13 -4.65
CA MET A 212 15.86 3.92 -4.17
C MET A 212 16.62 2.64 -4.50
N LEU A 213 17.19 2.54 -5.70
CA LEU A 213 18.00 1.38 -6.11
C LEU A 213 19.27 1.24 -5.26
N VAL A 214 19.92 2.36 -4.91
CA VAL A 214 21.07 2.39 -4.01
C VAL A 214 20.67 1.97 -2.59
N ILE A 215 19.54 2.45 -2.06
CA ILE A 215 19.04 2.07 -0.73
C ILE A 215 18.74 0.57 -0.69
N ILE A 216 18.01 0.06 -1.68
CA ILE A 216 17.64 -1.36 -1.76
C ILE A 216 18.89 -2.22 -1.96
N GLY A 217 19.76 -1.86 -2.90
CA GLY A 217 21.01 -2.57 -3.17
C GLY A 217 21.95 -2.57 -1.96
N GLY A 218 22.08 -1.46 -1.26
CA GLY A 218 22.85 -1.34 -0.02
C GLY A 218 22.29 -2.21 1.10
N THR A 219 20.96 -2.25 1.21
CA THR A 219 20.29 -3.11 2.20
C THR A 219 20.49 -4.60 1.85
N ILE A 220 20.31 -5.01 0.59
CA ILE A 220 20.58 -6.39 0.15
C ILE A 220 22.04 -6.77 0.42
N PHE A 221 22.99 -5.90 0.11
CA PHE A 221 24.42 -6.16 0.34
C PHE A 221 24.74 -6.32 1.84
N ALA A 222 24.24 -5.42 2.69
CA ALA A 222 24.45 -5.49 4.12
C ALA A 222 23.89 -6.78 4.72
N PHE A 223 22.73 -7.23 4.23
CA PHE A 223 22.06 -8.43 4.72
C PHE A 223 22.70 -9.73 4.22
N ASN A 224 23.12 -9.79 2.95
CA ASN A 224 23.84 -10.95 2.41
C ASN A 224 25.23 -11.14 3.04
N SER A 225 25.80 -10.09 3.64
CA SER A 225 27.08 -10.17 4.35
C SER A 225 26.96 -10.72 5.78
N MET A 226 25.74 -11.04 6.25
CA MET A 226 25.46 -11.51 7.60
C MET A 226 24.83 -12.92 7.63
N PRO A 227 25.09 -13.72 8.68
CA PRO A 227 24.32 -14.94 8.94
C PRO A 227 22.82 -14.63 9.09
N GLN A 228 21.93 -15.50 8.59
CA GLN A 228 20.47 -15.29 8.57
C GLN A 228 19.88 -14.91 9.94
N GLU A 229 20.39 -15.49 11.02
CA GLU A 229 19.94 -15.20 12.38
C GLU A 229 20.25 -13.75 12.80
N LYS A 230 21.45 -13.25 12.46
CA LYS A 230 21.84 -11.85 12.70
C LYS A 230 21.07 -10.90 11.78
N ALA A 231 20.86 -11.27 10.53
CA ALA A 231 20.08 -10.48 9.58
C ALA A 231 18.64 -10.24 10.09
N ASN A 232 18.01 -11.26 10.66
CA ASN A 232 16.68 -11.15 11.26
C ASN A 232 16.65 -10.17 12.45
N ILE A 233 17.63 -10.26 13.36
CA ILE A 233 17.74 -9.35 14.51
C ILE A 233 17.98 -7.91 14.05
N VAL A 234 18.90 -7.70 13.09
CA VAL A 234 19.22 -6.37 12.55
C VAL A 234 18.03 -5.78 11.79
N SER A 235 17.29 -6.57 11.01
CA SER A 235 16.06 -6.09 10.34
C SER A 235 15.00 -5.64 11.34
N GLY A 236 14.72 -6.46 12.35
CA GLY A 236 13.73 -6.12 13.38
C GLY A 236 14.14 -4.85 14.14
N LEU A 237 15.41 -4.74 14.54
CA LEU A 237 15.92 -3.56 15.23
C LEU A 237 15.86 -2.31 14.34
N ALA A 238 16.32 -2.40 13.09
CA ALA A 238 16.31 -1.28 12.15
C ALA A 238 14.88 -0.80 11.87
N ALA A 239 13.94 -1.72 11.62
CA ALA A 239 12.53 -1.39 11.41
C ALA A 239 11.94 -0.67 12.63
N ASN A 240 12.18 -1.17 13.85
CA ASN A 240 11.67 -0.56 15.07
C ASN A 240 12.29 0.82 15.36
N ILE A 241 13.60 0.98 15.14
CA ILE A 241 14.28 2.28 15.26
C ILE A 241 13.69 3.28 14.27
N ILE A 242 13.57 2.92 13.00
CA ILE A 242 13.00 3.78 11.97
C ILE A 242 11.57 4.18 12.35
N LEU A 243 10.75 3.23 12.77
CA LEU A 243 9.37 3.49 13.18
C LEU A 243 9.29 4.47 14.35
N LEU A 244 10.06 4.25 15.41
CA LEU A 244 10.06 5.13 16.57
C LEU A 244 10.62 6.52 16.21
N SER A 245 11.67 6.58 15.37
CA SER A 245 12.20 7.85 14.87
C SER A 245 11.18 8.64 14.06
N VAL A 246 10.35 7.98 13.24
CA VAL A 246 9.26 8.65 12.52
C VAL A 246 8.23 9.22 13.48
N ILE A 247 7.83 8.47 14.52
CA ILE A 247 6.91 8.97 15.55
C ILE A 247 7.50 10.19 16.25
N VAL A 248 8.76 10.10 16.71
CA VAL A 248 9.45 11.22 17.38
C VAL A 248 9.56 12.43 16.47
N LEU A 249 9.90 12.23 15.20
CA LEU A 249 9.97 13.30 14.21
C LEU A 249 8.62 14.02 14.07
N PHE A 250 7.51 13.26 13.99
CA PHE A 250 6.17 13.84 13.86
C PHE A 250 5.78 14.65 15.09
N ILE A 251 6.19 14.21 16.30
CA ILE A 251 5.93 14.93 17.56
C ILE A 251 6.79 16.19 17.66
N VAL A 252 8.07 16.14 17.28
CA VAL A 252 9.00 17.29 17.38
C VAL A 252 8.66 18.39 16.39
N VAL A 253 8.10 18.02 15.23
CA VAL A 253 7.71 18.97 14.17
C VAL A 253 6.35 19.63 14.47
N ALA A 254 5.51 19.04 15.34
CA ALA A 254 4.18 19.53 15.70
C ALA A 254 4.18 20.53 16.86
#